data_AF-A0A842Y6F8-F1
#
_entry.id   AF-A0A842Y6F8-F1
#
_cell.length_a   1.000
_cell.length_b   1.000
_cell.length_c   1.000
_cell.angle_alpha   90.00
_cell.angle_beta   90.00
_cell.angle_gamma   90.00
#
_symmetry.space_group_name_H-M   'P 1'
#
loop_
_entity.id
_entity.type
_entity.pdbx_description
1 polymer ?
#
loop_
_entity_poly.entity_id
_entity_poly.type
_entity_poly.pdbx_seq_one_letter_code
_entity_poly.pdbx_strand_id
1 'polypeptide(L)'
;MLEILKMLGIGFFVGLTGALVPEPMLFATIETSLTKGWLSGPKVVSGHALIEMVIFVLIVAGFSTQAAQDAVLWISIDGGAVLVLFGFGTWFIMSPWF
;
A
#
# COMPACT_ATOMS: atom_id res chain seq x y z
N MET A 1 25.28 9.42 17.48
CA MET A 1 25.61 9.08 16.06
C MET A 1 25.25 7.62 15.74
N LEU A 2 25.74 6.64 16.51
CA LEU A 2 25.43 5.22 16.27
C LEU A 2 23.93 4.89 16.37
N GLU A 3 23.20 5.53 17.28
CA GLU A 3 21.76 5.29 17.45
C GLU A 3 20.91 5.77 16.26
N ILE A 4 21.23 6.93 15.68
CA ILE A 4 20.54 7.45 14.50
C ILE A 4 20.75 6.49 13.31
N LEU A 5 21.96 5.96 13.16
CA LEU A 5 22.26 4.98 12.11
C LEU A 5 21.49 3.67 12.31
N LYS A 6 21.31 3.22 13.57
CA LYS A 6 20.47 2.07 13.89
C LYS A 6 19.00 2.32 13.56
N MET A 7 18.46 3.48 13.93
CA MET A 7 17.08 3.87 13.61
C MET A 7 16.85 3.97 12.09
N LEU A 8 17.80 4.54 11.35
CA LEU A 8 17.78 4.56 9.89
C LEU A 8 17.75 3.14 9.31
N GLY A 9 18.64 2.27 9.80
CA GLY A 9 18.69 0.88 9.35
C GLY A 9 17.38 0.15 9.60
N ILE A 10 16.84 0.23 10.82
CA ILE A 10 15.56 -0.42 11.18
C ILE A 10 14.43 0.13 10.31
N GLY A 11 14.29 1.46 10.20
CA GLY A 11 13.24 2.07 9.39
C GLY A 11 13.34 1.69 7.91
N PHE A 12 14.56 1.66 7.37
CA PHE A 12 14.80 1.24 5.98
C PHE A 12 14.40 -0.22 5.76
N PHE A 13 14.85 -1.15 6.62
CA PHE A 13 14.51 -2.56 6.45
C PHE A 13 13.02 -2.83 6.66
N VAL A 14 12.38 -2.19 7.63
CA VAL A 14 10.93 -2.32 7.83
C VAL A 14 10.17 -1.81 6.61
N GLY A 15 10.52 -0.63 6.09
CA GLY A 15 9.91 -0.10 4.85
C GLY A 15 10.18 -0.98 3.63
N LEU A 16 11.41 -1.49 3.49
CA LEU A 16 11.79 -2.39 2.40
C LEU A 16 11.01 -3.71 2.45
N THR A 17 10.78 -4.27 3.64
CA THR A 17 9.96 -5.49 3.77
C THR A 17 8.53 -5.24 3.33
N GLY A 18 7.92 -4.10 3.70
CA GLY A 18 6.58 -3.74 3.22
C GLY A 18 6.51 -3.64 1.70
N ALA A 19 7.50 -2.98 1.08
CA ALA A 19 7.53 -2.83 -0.38
C ALA A 19 7.79 -4.14 -1.15
N LEU A 20 8.47 -5.12 -0.54
CA LEU A 20 8.81 -6.40 -1.18
C LEU A 20 7.77 -7.51 -0.95
N VAL A 21 6.85 -7.35 0.00
CA VAL A 21 5.73 -8.27 0.13
C VAL A 21 4.96 -8.26 -1.20
N PRO A 22 4.54 -9.43 -1.73
CA PRO A 22 3.80 -9.52 -2.99
C PRO A 22 2.39 -8.94 -2.84
N GLU A 23 2.32 -7.62 -2.77
CA GLU A 23 1.11 -6.83 -2.72
C GLU A 23 0.73 -6.36 -4.14
N PRO A 24 -0.56 -6.05 -4.38
CA PRO A 24 -1.04 -5.50 -5.65
C PRO A 24 -0.20 -4.36 -6.23
N MET A 25 0.35 -3.51 -5.37
CA MET A 25 1.19 -2.38 -5.78
C MET A 25 2.54 -2.83 -6.34
N LEU A 26 3.14 -3.89 -5.80
CA LEU A 26 4.40 -4.43 -6.33
C LEU A 26 4.19 -4.95 -7.75
N PHE A 27 3.12 -5.70 -7.98
CA PHE A 27 2.76 -6.18 -9.31
C PHE A 27 2.50 -5.03 -10.30
N ALA A 28 1.73 -4.03 -9.90
CA ALA A 28 1.49 -2.84 -10.72
C ALA A 28 2.81 -2.09 -11.02
N THR A 29 3.71 -1.99 -10.04
CA THR A 29 5.01 -1.34 -10.21
C THR A 29 5.91 -2.10 -11.19
N ILE A 30 5.94 -3.43 -11.11
CA ILE A 30 6.69 -4.28 -12.03
C ILE A 30 6.16 -4.12 -13.46
N GLU A 31 4.85 -4.26 -13.65
CA GLU A 31 4.21 -4.09 -14.97
C GLU A 31 4.52 -2.71 -15.55
N THR A 32 4.33 -1.65 -14.77
CA THR A 32 4.49 -0.29 -15.27
C THR A 32 5.97 0.07 -15.45
N SER A 33 6.89 -0.52 -14.68
CA SER A 33 8.33 -0.38 -14.89
C SER A 33 8.78 -1.04 -16.19
N LEU A 34 8.17 -2.15 -16.57
CA LEU A 34 8.44 -2.83 -17.84
C LEU A 34 7.87 -2.04 -19.04
N THR A 35 6.72 -1.38 -18.90
CA THR A 35 6.05 -0.67 -20.01
C THR A 35 6.40 0.81 -20.15
N LYS A 36 6.62 1.54 -19.04
CA LYS A 36 6.85 2.99 -19.01
C LYS A 36 8.25 3.39 -18.52
N GLY A 37 9.11 2.42 -18.24
CA GLY A 37 10.52 2.61 -17.86
C GLY A 37 10.76 2.83 -16.36
N TRP A 38 12.03 2.97 -15.98
CA TRP A 38 12.52 3.01 -14.58
C TRP A 38 11.87 4.06 -13.68
N LEU A 39 11.48 5.22 -14.22
CA LEU A 39 10.85 6.29 -13.44
C LEU A 39 9.45 5.92 -12.91
N SER A 40 8.88 4.81 -13.36
CA SER A 40 7.56 4.36 -12.93
C SER A 40 7.52 3.94 -11.47
N GLY A 41 8.58 3.29 -10.97
CA GLY A 41 8.66 2.87 -9.56
C GLY A 41 8.54 4.04 -8.59
N PRO A 42 9.42 5.06 -8.67
CA PRO A 42 9.32 6.24 -7.82
C PRO A 42 7.99 6.99 -7.93
N LYS A 43 7.36 7.00 -9.11
CA LYS A 43 6.06 7.65 -9.34
C LYS A 43 4.90 6.92 -8.65
N VAL A 44 4.89 5.59 -8.68
CA VAL A 44 3.84 4.79 -8.02
C VAL A 44 3.98 4.90 -6.50
N VAL A 45 5.21 4.76 -6.00
CA VAL A 45 5.50 4.85 -4.56
C VAL A 45 5.18 6.24 -4.01
N SER A 46 5.52 7.32 -4.73
CA SER A 46 5.22 8.68 -4.26
C SER A 46 3.72 8.96 -4.16
N GLY A 47 2.93 8.46 -5.10
CA GLY A 47 1.47 8.57 -5.05
C GLY A 47 0.87 7.81 -3.86
N HIS A 48 1.35 6.59 -3.61
CA HIS A 48 0.90 5.80 -2.46
C HIS A 48 1.30 6.45 -1.13
N ALA A 49 2.57 6.82 -0.98
CA ALA A 49 3.08 7.46 0.23
C ALA A 49 2.37 8.79 0.55
N LEU A 50 1.89 9.53 -0.46
CA LEU A 50 1.11 10.75 -0.26
C LEU A 50 -0.22 10.45 0.42
N ILE A 51 -0.95 9.43 -0.04
CA ILE A 51 -2.23 9.03 0.54
C ILE A 51 -2.03 8.49 1.96
N GLU A 52 -1.02 7.64 2.15
CA GLU A 52 -0.66 7.13 3.48
C GLU A 52 -0.31 8.27 4.44
N MET A 53 0.43 9.29 3.98
CA MET A 53 0.78 10.44 4.80
C MET A 53 -0.46 11.24 5.23
N VAL A 54 -1.44 11.42 4.34
CA VAL A 54 -2.71 12.08 4.68
C VAL A 54 -3.46 11.27 5.75
N ILE A 55 -3.57 9.95 5.57
CA ILE A 55 -4.23 9.06 6.54
C ILE A 55 -3.49 9.08 7.88
N PHE A 56 -2.15 9.02 7.86
CA PHE A 56 -1.31 9.09 9.04
C PHE A 56 -1.54 10.38 9.83
N VAL A 57 -1.58 11.53 9.15
CA VAL A 57 -1.88 12.83 9.79
C VAL A 57 -3.28 12.82 10.41
N LEU A 58 -4.28 12.25 9.73
CA LEU A 58 -5.63 12.12 10.30
C LEU A 58 -5.65 11.23 11.55
N ILE A 59 -4.93 10.12 11.54
CA ILE A 59 -4.82 9.23 12.70
C ILE A 59 -4.18 9.97 13.89
N VAL A 60 -3.07 10.68 13.66
CA VAL A 60 -2.37 11.45 14.69
C VAL A 60 -3.23 12.62 15.21
N ALA A 61 -4.07 13.21 14.36
CA ALA A 61 -5.04 14.25 14.74
C ALA A 61 -6.18 13.73 15.64
N GLY A 62 -6.23 12.42 15.93
CA GLY A 62 -7.19 11.82 16.86
C GLY A 62 -8.43 11.22 16.21
N PHE A 63 -8.55 11.27 14.87
CA PHE A 63 -9.72 10.76 14.14
C PHE A 63 -10.00 9.28 14.42
N SER A 64 -8.95 8.50 14.74
CA SER A 64 -9.05 7.11 15.21
C SER A 64 -9.89 6.96 16.49
N THR A 65 -9.85 7.94 17.40
CA THR A 65 -10.57 7.91 18.68
C THR A 65 -12.02 8.38 18.59
N GLN A 66 -12.36 9.16 17.56
CA GLN A 66 -13.74 9.60 17.26
C GLN A 66 -14.51 8.60 16.39
N ALA A 67 -13.82 7.63 15.78
CA ALA A 67 -14.47 6.59 15.00
C ALA A 67 -15.30 5.68 15.92
N ALA A 68 -16.63 5.75 15.79
CA ALA A 68 -17.53 4.78 16.43
C ALA A 68 -17.19 3.36 15.95
N GLN A 69 -17.40 2.34 16.80
CA GLN A 69 -17.13 0.94 16.45
C GLN A 69 -17.83 0.52 15.14
N ASP A 70 -19.01 1.09 14.87
CA ASP A 70 -19.76 0.87 13.64
C ASP A 70 -18.99 1.37 12.40
N ALA A 71 -18.32 2.53 12.47
CA ALA A 71 -17.59 3.09 11.34
C ALA A 71 -16.39 2.22 10.94
N VAL A 72 -15.67 1.68 11.92
CA VAL A 72 -14.53 0.77 11.66
C VAL A 72 -15.01 -0.53 11.00
N LEU A 73 -16.17 -1.05 11.43
CA LEU A 73 -16.76 -2.26 10.87
C LEU A 73 -17.12 -2.06 9.39
N TRP A 74 -17.77 -0.94 9.05
CA TRP A 74 -18.11 -0.63 7.65
C TRP A 74 -16.86 -0.46 6.77
N ILE A 75 -15.85 0.28 7.24
CA ILE A 75 -14.58 0.45 6.51
C ILE A 75 -13.89 -0.91 6.27
N SER A 76 -13.94 -1.81 7.25
CA SER A 76 -13.33 -3.13 7.14
C SER A 76 -14.05 -4.02 6.12
N ILE A 77 -15.39 -3.96 6.08
CA ILE A 77 -16.20 -4.70 5.10
C ILE A 77 -15.97 -4.15 3.69
N ASP A 78 -16.03 -2.84 3.51
CA ASP A 78 -15.84 -2.20 2.20
C ASP A 78 -14.42 -2.46 1.68
N GLY A 79 -13.41 -2.30 2.53
CA GLY A 79 -12.02 -2.62 2.19
C GLY A 79 -11.84 -4.09 1.79
N GLY A 80 -12.42 -5.01 2.56
CA GLY A 80 -12.40 -6.44 2.25
C GLY A 80 -13.09 -6.77 0.92
N ALA A 81 -14.27 -6.17 0.66
CA ALA A 81 -15.00 -6.35 -0.59
C ALA A 81 -14.20 -5.88 -1.81
N VAL A 82 -13.55 -4.71 -1.73
CA VAL A 82 -12.67 -4.20 -2.78
C VAL A 82 -11.49 -5.14 -3.03
N LEU A 83 -10.89 -5.71 -1.98
CA LEU A 83 -9.80 -6.69 -2.13
C LEU A 83 -10.26 -7.98 -2.82
N VAL A 84 -11.46 -8.48 -2.50
CA VAL A 84 -12.05 -9.65 -3.17
C VAL A 84 -12.30 -9.35 -4.65
N LEU A 85 -12.85 -8.18 -4.97
CA LEU A 85 -13.08 -7.74 -6.35
C LEU A 85 -11.76 -7.62 -7.13
N PHE A 86 -10.72 -7.06 -6.50
CA PHE A 86 -9.39 -6.99 -7.10
C PHE A 86 -8.83 -8.39 -7.39
N GLY A 87 -8.93 -9.32 -6.44
CA GLY A 87 -8.50 -10.71 -6.62
C GLY A 87 -9.27 -11.45 -7.72
N PHE A 88 -10.58 -11.22 -7.82
CA PHE A 88 -11.38 -11.80 -8.90
C PHE A 88 -10.99 -11.22 -10.27
N GLY A 89 -10.76 -9.92 -10.35
CA GLY A 89 -10.32 -9.25 -11.56
C GLY A 89 -8.96 -9.75 -12.06
N THR A 90 -7.98 -9.91 -11.16
CA THR A 90 -6.67 -10.45 -11.53
C THR A 90 -6.75 -11.91 -11.98
N TRP A 91 -7.57 -12.73 -11.30
CA TRP A 91 -7.80 -14.11 -11.71
C TRP A 91 -8.42 -14.21 -13.11
N PHE A 92 -9.39 -13.35 -13.43
CA PHE A 92 -10.02 -13.30 -14.75
C PHE A 92 -9.03 -12.91 -15.86
N ILE A 93 -8.19 -11.89 -15.62
CA ILE A 93 -7.19 -11.40 -16.59
C ILE A 93 -6.06 -12.43 -16.84
N MET A 94 -5.64 -13.17 -15.81
CA MET A 94 -4.56 -14.18 -15.93
C MET A 94 -5.07 -15.57 -16.33
N SER A 95 -6.39 -15.77 -16.47
CA SER A 95 -6.93 -17.07 -16.88
C SER A 95 -6.58 -17.38 -18.34
N PRO A 96 -6.09 -18.60 -18.66
CA PRO A 96 -5.59 -18.95 -20.00
C PRO A 96 -6.68 -19.14 -21.07
N TRP A 97 -7.92 -18.75 -20.75
CA TRP A 97 -9.10 -18.90 -21.60
C TRP A 97 -9.48 -17.59 -22.31
N PHE A 98 -8.71 -16.52 -22.13
CA PHE A 98 -8.73 -15.24 -22.86
C PHE A 98 -7.29 -14.77 -23.13
#